data_AF-A0ABD5G658-F1
#
_entry.id   AF-A0ABD5G658-F1
#
_cell.length_a   1.000
_cell.length_b   1.000
_cell.length_c   1.000
_cell.angle_alpha   90.00
_cell.angle_beta   90.00
_cell.angle_gamma   90.00
#
_symmetry.space_group_name_H-M   'P 1'
#
loop_
_entity.id
_entity.type
_entity.pdbx_description
1 polymer ?
#
loop_
_entity_poly.entity_id
_entity_poly.type
_entity_poly.pdbx_seq_one_letter_code
_entity_poly.pdbx_strand_id
1 'polypeptide(L)'
;MNIPRLALLTTLPLLLLPTLSQAALPIPLGPLPHCTRSATLMHCNDGQGGFYGMAIQGNDLYLRGHDGLTGLGWAQTSTRFGRLLLLSGISSDGTVWFGFGRRMGWNVLNRLSTSAGDRIRLSCNRLKGCD
;
A
#
# COMPACT_ATOMS: atom_id res chain seq x y z
N MET A 1 -48.74 7.25 -48.99
CA MET A 1 -48.37 8.52 -48.33
C MET A 1 -48.06 8.26 -46.87
N ASN A 2 -46.79 8.44 -46.51
CA ASN A 2 -46.15 8.72 -45.21
C ASN A 2 -46.29 7.77 -43.99
N ILE A 3 -45.18 7.08 -43.71
CA ILE A 3 -44.67 6.64 -42.39
C ILE A 3 -43.74 7.77 -41.89
N PRO A 4 -43.69 8.12 -40.58
CA PRO A 4 -42.62 7.60 -39.70
C PRO A 4 -43.09 7.33 -38.25
N ARG A 5 -42.90 6.11 -37.71
CA ARG A 5 -41.81 5.77 -36.77
C ARG A 5 -41.48 6.90 -35.78
N LEU A 6 -42.22 6.98 -34.66
CA LEU A 6 -41.77 7.73 -33.49
C LEU A 6 -40.69 6.90 -32.77
N ALA A 7 -39.48 7.45 -32.77
CA ALA A 7 -38.28 6.87 -32.23
C ALA A 7 -38.33 6.81 -30.70
N LEU A 8 -37.97 5.63 -30.19
CA LEU A 8 -37.59 5.35 -28.81
C LEU A 8 -36.38 6.22 -28.43
N LEU A 9 -36.54 7.17 -27.52
CA LEU A 9 -35.44 7.95 -26.94
C LEU A 9 -35.63 8.05 -25.43
N THR A 10 -35.50 6.91 -24.75
CA THR A 10 -35.27 6.87 -23.30
C THR A 10 -33.79 7.17 -23.05
N THR A 11 -33.47 8.44 -22.80
CA THR A 11 -32.15 8.86 -22.31
C THR A 11 -31.97 8.38 -20.87
N LEU A 12 -31.32 7.23 -20.70
CA LEU A 12 -30.88 6.73 -19.40
C LEU A 12 -29.65 7.56 -18.96
N PRO A 13 -29.72 8.37 -17.89
CA PRO A 13 -28.54 9.06 -17.40
C PRO A 13 -27.62 8.01 -16.79
N LEU A 14 -26.47 7.81 -17.42
CA LEU A 14 -25.40 6.95 -16.93
C LEU A 14 -24.84 7.61 -15.65
N LEU A 15 -25.38 7.24 -14.50
CA LEU A 15 -24.84 7.58 -13.19
C LEU A 15 -23.43 6.99 -13.09
N LEU A 16 -22.41 7.82 -13.32
CA LEU A 16 -21.04 7.51 -12.94
C LEU A 16 -20.98 7.47 -11.40
N LEU A 17 -21.17 6.30 -10.82
CA LEU A 17 -20.77 6.07 -9.43
C LEU A 17 -19.24 6.18 -9.38
N PRO A 18 -18.66 7.09 -8.57
CA PRO A 18 -17.24 7.05 -8.31
C PRO A 18 -16.95 5.73 -7.59
N THR A 19 -16.22 4.83 -8.23
CA THR A 19 -15.65 3.67 -7.57
C THR A 19 -14.71 4.19 -6.49
N LEU A 20 -15.11 4.08 -5.23
CA LEU A 20 -14.21 4.24 -4.08
C LEU A 20 -13.15 3.15 -4.22
N SER A 21 -12.04 3.48 -4.89
CA SER A 21 -10.85 2.65 -4.92
C SER A 21 -10.35 2.58 -3.49
N GLN A 22 -10.61 1.46 -2.83
CA GLN A 22 -10.05 1.20 -1.51
C GLN A 22 -8.54 1.04 -1.71
N ALA A 23 -7.80 2.10 -1.43
CA ALA A 23 -6.35 2.08 -1.40
C ALA A 23 -5.91 1.21 -0.21
N ALA A 24 -5.85 -0.10 -0.43
CA ALA A 24 -5.21 -0.99 0.52
C ALA A 24 -3.73 -0.62 0.60
N LEU A 25 -3.24 -0.34 1.80
CA LEU A 25 -1.81 -0.16 1.98
C LEU A 25 -1.11 -1.51 1.74
N PRO A 26 -0.05 -1.56 0.92
CA PRO A 26 0.66 -2.78 0.60
C PRO A 26 1.49 -3.20 1.80
N ILE A 27 0.86 -3.93 2.71
CA ILE A 27 1.51 -4.56 3.85
C ILE A 27 1.65 -6.03 3.46
N PRO A 28 2.86 -6.60 3.45
CA PRO A 28 3.04 -8.02 3.15
C PRO A 28 2.42 -8.85 4.29
N LEU A 29 1.14 -9.20 4.11
CA LEU A 29 0.34 -10.08 4.96
C LEU A 29 0.17 -11.39 4.18
N GLY A 30 1.12 -12.32 4.28
CA GLY A 30 1.14 -13.51 3.43
C GLY A 30 2.19 -14.56 3.80
N PRO A 31 2.27 -15.68 3.04
CA PRO A 31 3.32 -16.70 3.21
C PRO A 31 4.72 -16.07 3.13
N LEU A 32 5.72 -16.75 3.70
CA LEU A 32 7.08 -16.19 3.80
C LEU A 32 7.56 -15.72 2.41
N PRO A 33 7.84 -14.42 2.23
CA PRO A 33 8.18 -13.90 0.93
C PRO A 33 9.51 -14.50 0.46
N HIS A 34 9.59 -14.82 -0.84
CA HIS A 34 10.83 -15.27 -1.43
C HIS A 34 11.74 -14.08 -1.64
N CYS A 35 12.74 -13.94 -0.79
CA CYS A 35 13.65 -12.80 -0.77
C CYS A 35 15.05 -13.15 -1.30
N THR A 36 15.53 -12.36 -2.25
CA THR A 36 16.92 -12.34 -2.72
C THR A 36 17.62 -11.10 -2.18
N ARG A 37 18.83 -11.25 -1.66
CA ARG A 37 19.62 -10.16 -1.10
C ARG A 37 20.90 -9.94 -1.92
N SER A 38 21.16 -8.70 -2.27
CA SER A 38 22.40 -8.26 -2.92
C SER A 38 22.97 -7.04 -2.20
N ALA A 39 24.08 -7.23 -1.49
CA ALA A 39 24.74 -6.22 -0.66
C ALA A 39 23.75 -5.47 0.27
N THR A 40 23.42 -4.22 -0.08
CA THR A 40 22.52 -3.33 0.67
C THR A 40 21.06 -3.40 0.22
N LEU A 41 20.78 -4.08 -0.89
CA LEU A 41 19.45 -4.25 -1.46
C LEU A 41 18.89 -5.63 -1.12
N MET A 42 17.62 -5.68 -0.73
CA MET A 42 16.85 -6.91 -0.65
C MET A 42 15.62 -6.76 -1.53
N HIS A 43 15.28 -7.80 -2.29
CA HIS A 43 14.09 -7.86 -3.11
C HIS A 43 13.30 -9.09 -2.71
N CYS A 44 12.00 -8.93 -2.50
CA CYS A 44 11.09 -9.95 -2.00
C CYS A 44 9.86 -10.05 -2.89
N ASN A 45 9.45 -11.26 -3.22
CA ASN A 45 8.20 -11.55 -3.90
C ASN A 45 7.22 -12.17 -2.90
N ASP A 46 5.95 -11.75 -2.93
CA ASP A 46 4.92 -12.22 -1.99
C ASP A 46 4.21 -13.51 -2.42
N GLY A 47 4.52 -14.03 -3.62
CA GLY A 47 3.91 -15.23 -4.20
C GLY A 47 2.50 -15.00 -4.77
N GLN A 48 1.95 -13.78 -4.68
CA GLN A 48 0.60 -13.40 -5.12
C GLN A 48 0.63 -12.30 -6.18
N GLY A 49 1.76 -12.13 -6.87
CA GLY A 49 1.96 -11.15 -7.93
C GLY A 49 2.50 -9.81 -7.45
N GLY A 50 2.60 -9.58 -6.14
CA GLY A 50 3.25 -8.42 -5.58
C GLY A 50 4.74 -8.65 -5.31
N PHE A 51 5.48 -7.55 -5.26
CA PHE A 51 6.90 -7.57 -4.94
C PHE A 51 7.31 -6.27 -4.28
N TYR A 52 8.38 -6.32 -3.49
CA TYR A 52 8.97 -5.13 -2.91
C TYR A 52 10.49 -5.26 -2.82
N GLY A 53 11.16 -4.15 -3.05
CA GLY A 53 12.58 -3.94 -2.77
C GLY A 53 12.75 -3.08 -1.53
N MET A 54 13.78 -3.35 -0.75
CA MET A 54 14.18 -2.54 0.38
C MET A 54 15.68 -2.30 0.44
N ALA A 55 16.06 -1.11 0.88
CA ALA A 55 17.43 -0.74 1.16
C ALA A 55 17.50 0.07 2.46
N ILE A 56 18.56 -0.12 3.22
CA ILE A 56 18.82 0.63 4.45
C ILE A 56 20.01 1.54 4.22
N GLN A 57 19.84 2.83 4.52
CA GLN A 57 20.92 3.82 4.50
C GLN A 57 20.86 4.66 5.78
N GLY A 58 21.83 4.46 6.67
CA GLY A 58 21.83 5.11 7.98
C GLY A 58 20.56 4.78 8.78
N ASN A 59 19.79 5.82 9.10
CA ASN A 59 18.53 5.69 9.85
C ASN A 59 17.30 5.48 8.96
N ASP A 60 17.47 5.52 7.65
CA ASP A 60 16.39 5.43 6.67
C ASP A 60 16.28 4.01 6.11
N LEU A 61 15.04 3.53 6.05
CA LEU A 61 14.63 2.35 5.30
C LEU A 61 13.80 2.83 4.11
N TYR A 62 14.31 2.59 2.91
CA TYR A 62 13.58 2.83 1.67
C TYR A 62 12.93 1.53 1.24
N LEU A 63 11.62 1.57 1.03
CA LEU A 63 10.84 0.50 0.43
C LEU A 63 10.23 0.99 -0.88
N ARG A 64 10.20 0.13 -1.89
CA ARG A 64 9.43 0.35 -3.13
C ARG A 64 8.85 -0.97 -3.56
N GLY A 65 7.67 -0.96 -4.14
CA GLY A 65 7.06 -2.20 -4.56
C GLY A 65 5.90 -2.01 -5.50
N HIS A 66 5.27 -3.14 -5.76
CA HIS A 66 4.06 -3.28 -6.52
C HIS A 66 3.13 -4.17 -5.71
N ASP A 67 1.88 -3.73 -5.56
CA ASP A 67 0.84 -4.51 -4.94
C ASP A 67 0.17 -5.40 -5.99
N GLY A 68 0.23 -6.72 -5.80
CA GLY A 68 -0.39 -7.68 -6.72
C GLY A 68 -1.91 -7.62 -6.74
N LEU A 69 -2.55 -7.17 -5.65
CA LEU A 69 -4.01 -7.09 -5.56
C LEU A 69 -4.56 -5.87 -6.29
N THR A 70 -4.00 -4.69 -6.01
CA THR A 70 -4.47 -3.42 -6.61
C THR A 70 -3.77 -3.09 -7.93
N GLY A 71 -2.64 -3.72 -8.23
CA GLY A 71 -1.80 -3.39 -9.39
C GLY A 71 -1.06 -2.06 -9.24
N LEU A 72 -1.07 -1.44 -8.06
CA LEU A 72 -0.46 -0.14 -7.84
C LEU A 72 1.02 -0.28 -7.48
N GLY A 73 1.84 0.58 -8.09
CA GLY A 73 3.22 0.80 -7.65
C GLY A 73 3.23 1.70 -6.43
N TRP A 74 4.21 1.53 -5.55
CA TRP A 74 4.31 2.33 -4.34
C TRP A 74 5.76 2.52 -3.88
N ALA A 75 5.97 3.58 -3.10
CA ALA A 75 7.23 3.88 -2.44
C ALA A 75 6.97 4.37 -1.02
N GLN A 76 7.79 3.93 -0.08
CA GLN A 76 7.74 4.35 1.31
C GLN A 76 9.15 4.60 1.83
N THR A 77 9.31 5.68 2.57
CA THR A 77 10.51 5.95 3.38
C THR A 77 10.14 5.81 4.84
N SER A 78 11.02 5.20 5.63
CA SER A 78 10.85 5.08 7.06
C SER A 78 12.12 5.48 7.79
N THR A 79 12.05 6.56 8.57
CA THR A 79 13.20 7.13 9.27
C THR A 79 13.13 6.85 10.76
N ARG A 80 14.21 6.30 11.33
CA ARG A 80 14.29 5.98 12.75
C ARG A 80 14.88 7.13 13.57
N PHE A 81 14.13 7.57 14.58
CA PHE A 81 14.57 8.52 15.61
C PHE A 81 14.53 7.85 16.99
N GLY A 82 15.61 7.18 17.37
CA GLY A 82 15.69 6.41 18.61
C GLY A 82 14.65 5.29 18.65
N ARG A 83 13.64 5.42 19.54
CA ARG A 83 12.53 4.47 19.69
C ARG A 83 11.32 4.78 18.80
N LEU A 84 11.32 5.94 18.15
CA LEU A 84 10.29 6.38 17.21
C LEU A 84 10.71 6.04 15.78
N LEU A 85 9.75 5.61 14.96
CA LEU A 85 9.87 5.43 13.53
C LEU A 85 8.87 6.37 12.86
N LEU A 86 9.29 7.20 11.92
CA LEU A 86 8.37 7.97 11.09
C LEU A 86 8.26 7.26 9.74
N LEU A 87 7.04 7.12 9.24
CA LEU A 87 6.76 6.46 7.98
C LEU A 87 6.01 7.44 7.07
N SER A 88 6.43 7.54 5.82
CA SER A 88 5.71 8.26 4.79
C SER A 88 5.82 7.53 3.46
N GLY A 89 4.75 7.52 2.69
CA GLY A 89 4.76 6.87 1.40
C GLY A 89 3.68 7.38 0.46
N ILE A 90 3.77 6.90 -0.77
CA ILE A 90 2.93 7.27 -1.89
C ILE A 90 2.73 6.07 -2.82
N SER A 91 1.54 5.96 -3.38
CA SER A 91 1.19 5.00 -4.43
C SER A 91 0.98 5.69 -5.78
N SER A 92 1.03 4.92 -6.86
CA SER A 92 0.96 5.40 -8.24
C SER A 92 -0.37 6.05 -8.62
N ASP A 93 -1.43 5.79 -7.86
CA ASP A 93 -2.73 6.46 -7.96
C ASP A 93 -2.76 7.84 -7.26
N GLY A 94 -1.66 8.23 -6.60
CA GLY A 94 -1.53 9.48 -5.87
C GLY A 94 -1.96 9.42 -4.41
N THR A 95 -2.39 8.26 -3.90
CA THR A 95 -2.68 8.11 -2.47
C THR A 95 -1.39 8.24 -1.66
N VAL A 96 -1.39 9.13 -0.67
CA VAL A 96 -0.26 9.31 0.25
C VAL A 96 -0.62 8.80 1.62
N TRP A 97 0.38 8.34 2.37
CA TRP A 97 0.19 7.96 3.75
C TRP A 97 1.31 8.45 4.64
N PHE A 98 0.95 8.67 5.90
CA PHE A 98 1.86 9.08 6.95
C PHE A 98 1.57 8.26 8.19
N GLY A 99 2.62 7.98 8.95
CA GLY A 99 2.49 7.18 10.15
C GLY A 99 3.68 7.28 11.07
N PHE A 100 3.51 6.65 12.22
CA PHE A 100 4.56 6.49 13.20
C PHE A 100 4.55 5.11 13.82
N GLY A 101 5.74 4.62 14.13
CA GLY A 101 5.99 3.36 14.80
C GLY A 101 6.66 3.59 16.14
N ARG A 102 6.30 2.79 17.14
CA ARG A 102 6.98 2.76 18.44
C ARG A 102 7.30 1.34 18.86
N ARG A 103 8.54 1.15 19.31
CA ARG A 103 8.98 -0.15 19.83
C ARG A 103 8.60 -0.33 21.30
N MET A 104 7.73 -1.31 21.56
CA MET A 104 7.33 -1.74 22.89
C MET A 104 7.79 -3.20 23.10
N GLY A 105 8.88 -3.37 23.86
CA GLY A 105 9.51 -4.67 24.06
C GLY A 105 10.00 -5.27 22.74
N TRP A 106 9.44 -6.43 22.38
CA TRP A 106 9.72 -7.17 21.15
C TRP A 106 8.86 -6.75 19.95
N ASN A 107 7.79 -6.00 20.19
CA ASN A 107 6.84 -5.58 19.17
C ASN A 107 7.11 -4.13 18.73
N VAL A 108 6.78 -3.84 17.46
CA VAL A 108 6.75 -2.50 16.88
C VAL A 108 5.31 -2.19 16.53
N LEU A 109 4.72 -1.23 17.23
CA LEU A 109 3.35 -0.79 16.98
C LEU A 109 3.38 0.37 15.99
N ASN A 110 2.88 0.14 14.78
CA ASN A 110 2.77 1.15 13.74
C ASN A 110 1.32 1.66 13.65
N ARG A 111 1.19 2.96 13.41
CA ARG A 111 -0.09 3.62 13.10
C ARG A 111 0.10 4.44 11.84
N LEU A 112 -0.73 4.18 10.84
CA LEU A 112 -0.70 4.87 9.56
C LEU A 112 -2.07 5.44 9.24
N SER A 113 -2.06 6.55 8.52
CA SER A 113 -3.25 7.18 7.96
C SER A 113 -3.01 7.49 6.48
N THR A 114 -4.01 7.28 5.64
CA THR A 114 -3.96 7.60 4.20
C THR A 114 -4.67 8.92 3.91
N SER A 115 -4.36 9.55 2.78
CA SER A 115 -5.11 10.71 2.26
C SER A 115 -6.56 10.37 1.90
N ALA A 116 -6.85 9.09 1.66
CA ALA A 116 -8.21 8.58 1.47
C ALA A 116 -9.02 8.47 2.78
N GLY A 117 -8.38 8.67 3.94
CA GLY A 117 -9.02 8.65 5.25
C GLY A 117 -8.91 7.32 5.99
N ASP A 118 -8.24 6.32 5.40
CA ASP A 118 -8.03 5.02 6.04
C ASP A 118 -7.08 5.16 7.22
N ARG A 119 -7.27 4.30 8.22
CA ARG A 119 -6.44 4.24 9.42
C ARG A 119 -6.06 2.80 9.69
N ILE A 120 -4.76 2.53 9.69
CA ILE A 120 -4.23 1.19 9.87
C ILE A 120 -3.38 1.15 11.13
N ARG A 121 -3.51 0.06 11.88
CA ARG A 121 -2.70 -0.26 13.05
C ARG A 121 -2.08 -1.62 12.83
N LEU A 122 -0.77 -1.70 12.99
CA LEU A 122 -0.01 -2.94 12.80
C LEU A 122 0.86 -3.18 14.02
N SER A 123 0.94 -4.43 14.45
CA SER A 123 1.90 -4.90 15.44
C SER A 123 2.89 -5.84 14.77
N CYS A 124 4.12 -5.38 14.58
CA CYS A 124 5.14 -6.18 13.92
C CYS A 124 6.16 -6.73 14.91
N ASN A 125 6.52 -8.00 14.80
CA ASN A 125 7.70 -8.54 15.45
C ASN A 125 8.48 -9.51 14.56
N ARG A 126 9.71 -9.85 14.97
CA ARG A 126 10.60 -10.71 14.18
C ARG A 126 10.19 -12.18 14.11
N LEU A 127 9.35 -12.65 15.03
CA LEU A 127 8.97 -14.06 15.15
C LEU A 127 7.68 -14.39 14.38
N LYS A 128 6.70 -13.49 14.39
CA LYS A 128 5.36 -13.71 13.81
C LYS A 128 5.06 -12.83 12.60
N GLY A 129 5.92 -11.87 12.27
CA GLY A 129 5.63 -10.86 11.26
C GLY A 129 4.72 -9.77 11.79
N CYS A 130 3.84 -9.23 10.94
CA CYS A 130 2.90 -8.17 11.28
C CYS A 130 1.46 -8.69 11.29
N ASP A 131 0.72 -8.31 12.32
CA ASP A 131 -0.73 -8.50 12.48
C ASP A 131 -1.48 -7.18 12.72
#